data_AF-A0AAN8Q4A4-F1
#
_entry.id   AF-A0AAN8Q4A4-F1
#
_cell.length_a   1.000
_cell.length_b   1.000
_cell.length_c   1.000
_cell.angle_alpha   90.00
_cell.angle_beta   90.00
_cell.angle_gamma   90.00
#
_symmetry.space_group_name_H-M   'P 1'
#
loop_
_entity.id
_entity.type
_entity.pdbx_description
1 polymer ?
#
loop_
_entity_poly.entity_id
_entity_poly.type
_entity_poly.pdbx_seq_one_letter_code
_entity_poly.pdbx_strand_id
1 'polypeptide(L)'
;MSFESLLHIVDSSIDLSVSDDGPIMDQIVQLLTNMDLRMKRLEHVMFKIGNIETLLAGMKGQISEIDSDLKIMKEKDKDRDDSLMKISNLCDKVSKKTEENYARIEKLSTDVKSIHDHSKSVVNQVSTIESEHDKLIQTVIDLECRSMKYNLIFHGLKENTGENTEELLRLFIARELGIDYHFEFGNVHRFGRHDTGRIAQL
;
A
#
# COMPACT_ATOMS: atom_id res chain seq x y z
N MET A 1 6.23 -84.40 -0.93
CA MET A 1 6.41 -85.77 -1.47
C MET A 1 7.60 -85.71 -2.41
N SER A 2 8.73 -86.27 -2.00
CA SER A 2 10.01 -86.11 -2.71
C SER A 2 10.06 -86.98 -3.96
N PHE A 3 10.74 -86.46 -4.99
CA PHE A 3 10.98 -87.09 -6.28
C PHE A 3 11.71 -88.44 -6.16
N GLU A 4 12.40 -88.67 -5.03
CA GLU A 4 13.08 -89.92 -4.70
C GLU A 4 12.13 -91.11 -4.50
N SER A 5 10.88 -90.90 -4.06
CA SER A 5 9.93 -92.01 -3.87
C SER A 5 9.33 -92.55 -5.17
N LEU A 6 9.45 -91.82 -6.28
CA LEU A 6 8.96 -92.25 -7.61
C LEU A 6 10.04 -93.00 -8.42
N LEU A 7 11.32 -92.82 -8.10
CA LEU A 7 12.42 -93.51 -8.77
C LEU A 7 12.53 -95.00 -8.41
N HIS A 8 12.02 -95.40 -7.23
CA HIS A 8 12.11 -96.79 -6.77
C HIS A 8 11.12 -97.76 -7.43
N ILE A 9 10.18 -97.27 -8.25
CA ILE A 9 9.20 -98.11 -8.96
C ILE A 9 9.71 -98.52 -10.36
N VAL A 10 10.78 -97.89 -10.87
CA VAL A 10 11.26 -98.13 -12.24
C VAL A 10 12.32 -99.23 -12.33
N ASP A 11 12.90 -99.68 -11.21
CA ASP A 11 14.02 -100.64 -11.19
C ASP A 11 13.61 -102.12 -11.07
N SER A 12 12.32 -102.44 -11.23
CA SER A 12 11.86 -103.83 -11.30
C SER A 12 11.82 -104.31 -12.75
N SER A 13 12.85 -105.06 -13.14
CA SER A 13 12.97 -105.79 -14.41
C SER A 13 11.65 -106.44 -14.82
N ILE A 14 11.09 -105.97 -15.94
CA ILE A 14 10.02 -106.65 -16.66
C ILE A 14 10.67 -107.76 -17.49
N ASP A 15 10.46 -109.00 -17.06
CA ASP A 15 10.83 -110.22 -17.75
C ASP A 15 9.79 -110.49 -18.86
N LEU A 16 10.16 -110.35 -20.14
CA LEU A 16 9.30 -110.59 -21.30
C LEU A 16 9.75 -111.86 -22.02
N SER A 17 9.04 -112.95 -21.73
CA SER A 17 9.15 -114.22 -22.44
C SER A 17 8.55 -114.12 -23.85
N VAL A 18 9.20 -114.80 -24.81
CA VAL A 18 8.93 -114.75 -26.25
C VAL A 18 7.59 -115.39 -26.59
N SER A 19 6.63 -114.57 -27.03
CA SER A 19 5.40 -114.92 -27.75
C SER A 19 5.18 -113.88 -28.86
N ASP A 20 4.51 -114.26 -29.96
CA ASP A 20 4.27 -113.50 -31.19
C ASP A 20 3.34 -112.28 -30.99
N ASP A 21 3.80 -111.27 -30.22
CA ASP A 21 3.10 -110.03 -29.86
C ASP A 21 3.84 -108.75 -30.34
N GLY A 22 4.74 -108.89 -31.32
CA GLY A 22 5.55 -107.79 -31.91
C GLY A 22 4.75 -106.53 -32.32
N PRO A 23 3.54 -106.64 -32.89
CA PRO A 23 2.73 -105.46 -33.25
C PRO A 23 2.18 -104.68 -32.05
N ILE A 24 1.97 -105.34 -30.90
CA ILE A 24 1.41 -104.72 -29.69
C ILE A 24 2.50 -103.94 -28.95
N MET A 25 3.71 -104.51 -28.84
CA MET A 25 4.85 -103.81 -28.23
C MET A 25 5.25 -102.55 -28.99
N ASP A 26 5.25 -102.58 -30.33
CA ASP A 26 5.53 -101.39 -31.14
C ASP A 26 4.48 -100.28 -30.95
N GLN A 27 3.20 -100.64 -30.83
CA GLN A 27 2.13 -99.68 -30.52
C GLN A 27 2.30 -99.05 -29.13
N ILE A 28 2.70 -99.84 -28.12
CA ILE A 28 2.99 -99.35 -26.76
C ILE A 28 4.18 -98.37 -26.77
N VAL A 29 5.27 -98.70 -27.47
CA VAL A 29 6.45 -97.84 -27.60
C VAL A 29 6.12 -96.52 -28.32
N GLN A 30 5.30 -96.58 -29.38
CA GLN A 30 4.86 -95.38 -30.10
C GLN A 30 3.96 -94.49 -29.22
N LEU A 31 3.09 -95.08 -28.41
CA LEU A 31 2.25 -94.37 -27.46
C LEU A 31 3.10 -93.68 -26.38
N LEU A 32 4.10 -94.38 -25.83
CA LEU A 32 5.07 -93.83 -24.86
C LEU A 32 5.86 -92.65 -25.45
N THR A 33 6.32 -92.77 -26.69
CA THR A 33 7.05 -91.69 -27.39
C THR A 33 6.16 -90.45 -27.60
N ASN A 34 4.89 -90.66 -27.98
CA ASN A 34 3.92 -89.58 -28.10
C ASN A 34 3.60 -88.91 -26.76
N MET A 35 3.52 -89.69 -25.67
CA MET A 35 3.34 -89.15 -24.32
C MET A 35 4.55 -88.32 -23.88
N ASP A 36 5.77 -88.77 -24.13
CA ASP A 36 7.00 -88.02 -23.84
C ASP A 36 7.04 -86.67 -24.59
N LEU A 37 6.74 -86.67 -25.89
CA LEU A 37 6.64 -85.45 -26.70
C LEU A 37 5.58 -84.48 -26.17
N ARG A 38 4.42 -85.00 -25.76
CA ARG A 38 3.36 -84.18 -25.14
C ARG A 38 3.80 -83.63 -23.79
N MET A 39 4.52 -84.41 -22.99
CA MET A 39 5.03 -84.02 -21.68
C MET A 39 6.06 -82.89 -21.80
N LYS A 40 7.01 -82.99 -22.72
CA LYS A 40 7.94 -81.89 -23.05
C LYS A 40 7.23 -80.62 -23.49
N ARG A 41 6.17 -80.75 -24.31
CA ARG A 41 5.33 -79.59 -24.69
C ARG A 41 4.63 -78.98 -23.48
N LEU A 42 4.11 -79.81 -22.57
CA LEU A 42 3.46 -79.35 -21.33
C LEU A 42 4.45 -78.62 -20.42
N GLU A 43 5.66 -79.14 -20.23
CA GLU A 43 6.71 -78.48 -19.44
C GLU A 43 7.03 -77.07 -19.97
N HIS A 44 7.18 -76.94 -21.29
CA HIS A 44 7.43 -75.63 -21.91
C HIS A 44 6.25 -74.66 -21.75
N VAL A 45 5.00 -75.15 -21.82
CA VAL A 45 3.82 -74.32 -21.55
C VAL A 45 3.77 -73.89 -20.08
N MET A 46 4.05 -74.80 -19.14
CA MET A 46 4.12 -74.50 -17.71
C MET A 46 5.17 -73.44 -17.41
N PHE A 47 6.35 -73.52 -18.05
CA PHE A 47 7.38 -72.49 -17.91
C PHE A 47 6.89 -71.11 -18.39
N LYS A 48 6.21 -71.05 -19.55
CA LYS A 48 5.61 -69.80 -20.04
C LYS A 48 4.55 -69.25 -19.10
N ILE A 49 3.73 -70.11 -18.49
CA ILE A 49 2.72 -69.72 -17.50
C ILE A 49 3.39 -69.08 -16.28
N GLY A 50 4.46 -69.68 -15.73
CA GLY A 50 5.18 -69.09 -14.61
C GLY A 50 5.79 -67.71 -14.90
N ASN A 51 6.27 -67.50 -16.14
CA ASN A 51 6.74 -66.18 -16.57
C ASN A 51 5.59 -65.15 -16.63
N ILE A 52 4.43 -65.57 -17.14
CA ILE A 52 3.22 -64.71 -17.18
C ILE A 52 2.77 -64.35 -15.76
N GLU A 53 2.77 -65.29 -14.82
CA GLU A 53 2.41 -65.05 -13.42
C GLU A 53 3.33 -64.02 -12.76
N THR A 54 4.64 -64.11 -13.03
CA THR A 54 5.64 -63.16 -12.52
C THR A 54 5.41 -61.75 -13.08
N LEU A 55 5.14 -61.64 -14.38
CA LEU A 55 4.82 -60.37 -15.03
C LEU A 55 3.51 -59.76 -14.48
N LEU A 56 2.48 -60.58 -14.28
CA LEU A 56 1.21 -60.14 -13.71
C LEU A 56 1.37 -59.63 -12.27
N ALA A 57 2.20 -60.30 -11.46
CA ALA A 57 2.52 -59.84 -10.10
C ALA A 57 3.23 -58.47 -10.13
N GLY A 58 4.18 -58.28 -11.04
CA GLY A 58 4.86 -57.00 -11.26
C GLY A 58 3.90 -55.88 -11.68
N MET A 59 3.04 -56.15 -12.68
CA MET A 59 2.03 -55.20 -13.13
C MET A 59 1.06 -54.82 -12.01
N LYS A 60 0.64 -55.78 -11.17
CA LYS A 60 -0.22 -55.51 -10.02
C LYS A 60 0.44 -54.57 -9.01
N GLY A 61 1.74 -54.73 -8.77
CA GLY A 61 2.52 -53.83 -7.92
C GLY A 61 2.53 -52.40 -8.47
N GLN A 62 2.87 -52.26 -9.75
CA GLN A 62 2.88 -50.95 -10.43
C GLN A 62 1.51 -50.26 -10.44
N ILE A 63 0.43 -51.02 -10.68
CA ILE A 63 -0.95 -50.49 -10.62
C ILE A 63 -1.27 -49.96 -9.22
N SER A 64 -0.82 -50.66 -8.17
CA SER A 64 -1.07 -50.24 -6.79
C SER A 64 -0.30 -48.95 -6.44
N GLU A 65 0.92 -48.80 -6.96
CA GLU A 65 1.73 -47.58 -6.80
C GLU A 65 1.09 -46.38 -7.53
N ILE A 66 0.66 -46.57 -8.77
CA ILE A 66 -0.04 -45.55 -9.56
C ILE A 66 -1.34 -45.10 -8.86
N ASP A 67 -2.10 -46.02 -8.27
CA ASP A 67 -3.34 -45.68 -7.55
C ASP A 67 -3.07 -44.81 -6.31
N SER A 68 -1.99 -45.12 -5.59
CA SER A 68 -1.52 -44.30 -4.46
C SER A 68 -1.13 -42.90 -4.91
N ASP A 69 -0.35 -42.78 -5.99
CA ASP A 69 0.09 -41.50 -6.54
C ASP A 69 -1.09 -40.65 -7.04
N LEU A 70 -2.07 -41.27 -7.70
CA LEU A 70 -3.29 -40.60 -8.15
C LEU A 70 -4.08 -40.03 -6.96
N LYS A 71 -4.15 -40.75 -5.85
CA LYS A 71 -4.82 -40.26 -4.64
C LYS A 71 -4.12 -39.03 -4.07
N ILE A 72 -2.79 -39.07 -3.95
CA ILE A 72 -1.99 -37.93 -3.48
C ILE A 72 -2.15 -36.73 -4.43
N MET A 73 -2.13 -36.97 -5.73
CA MET A 73 -2.29 -35.93 -6.75
C MET A 73 -3.65 -35.23 -6.62
N LYS A 74 -4.72 -35.99 -6.39
CA LYS A 74 -6.07 -35.45 -6.23
C LYS A 74 -6.20 -34.57 -4.98
N GLU A 75 -5.55 -34.94 -3.88
CA GLU A 75 -5.52 -34.12 -2.67
C GLU A 75 -4.77 -32.79 -2.92
N LYS A 76 -3.60 -32.85 -3.56
CA LYS A 76 -2.83 -31.65 -3.93
C LYS A 76 -3.58 -30.74 -4.90
N ASP A 77 -4.34 -31.31 -5.83
CA ASP A 77 -5.13 -30.55 -6.80
C ASP A 77 -6.23 -29.75 -6.08
N LYS A 78 -6.92 -30.38 -5.13
CA LYS A 78 -7.91 -29.71 -4.28
C LYS A 78 -7.29 -28.56 -3.46
N ASP A 79 -6.14 -28.79 -2.84
CA ASP A 79 -5.44 -27.74 -2.06
C ASP A 79 -5.03 -26.55 -2.93
N ARG A 80 -4.67 -26.81 -4.19
CA ARG A 80 -4.35 -25.76 -5.16
C ARG A 80 -5.58 -24.96 -5.54
N ASP A 81 -6.72 -25.61 -5.80
CA ASP A 81 -7.99 -24.92 -6.09
C ASP A 81 -8.42 -24.00 -4.94
N ASP A 82 -8.33 -24.48 -3.70
CA ASP A 82 -8.63 -23.68 -2.51
C ASP A 82 -7.71 -22.46 -2.39
N SER A 83 -6.44 -22.63 -2.76
CA SER A 83 -5.46 -21.54 -2.75
C SER A 83 -5.74 -20.52 -3.87
N LEU A 84 -6.11 -20.97 -5.07
CA LEU A 84 -6.50 -20.11 -6.19
C LEU A 84 -7.73 -19.26 -5.86
N MET A 85 -8.73 -19.85 -5.21
CA MET A 85 -9.90 -19.13 -4.70
C MET A 85 -9.53 -18.01 -3.71
N LYS A 86 -8.61 -18.28 -2.78
CA LYS A 86 -8.11 -17.27 -1.83
C LYS A 86 -7.37 -16.14 -2.53
N ILE A 87 -6.52 -16.46 -3.50
CA ILE A 87 -5.78 -15.48 -4.30
C ILE A 87 -6.74 -14.62 -5.10
N SER A 88 -7.74 -15.20 -5.77
CA SER A 88 -8.76 -14.46 -6.52
C SER A 88 -9.47 -13.42 -5.63
N ASN A 89 -9.94 -13.84 -4.45
CA ASN A 89 -10.60 -12.95 -3.50
C ASN A 89 -9.67 -11.81 -3.00
N LEU A 90 -8.37 -12.08 -2.88
CA LEU A 90 -7.39 -11.06 -2.52
C LEU A 90 -7.16 -10.07 -3.67
N CYS A 91 -7.06 -10.55 -4.90
CA CYS A 91 -6.96 -9.71 -6.09
C CYS A 91 -8.14 -8.74 -6.20
N ASP A 92 -9.37 -9.22 -5.98
CA ASP A 92 -10.57 -8.38 -6.03
C ASP A 92 -10.54 -7.28 -4.95
N LYS A 93 -10.14 -7.64 -3.72
CA LYS A 93 -9.98 -6.66 -2.62
C LYS A 93 -8.94 -5.61 -2.93
N VAL A 94 -7.80 -6.02 -3.49
CA VAL A 94 -6.72 -5.12 -3.87
C VAL A 94 -7.16 -4.19 -5.01
N SER A 95 -7.85 -4.71 -6.03
CA SER A 95 -8.41 -3.90 -7.13
C SER A 95 -9.35 -2.82 -6.59
N LYS A 96 -10.34 -3.22 -5.77
CA LYS A 96 -11.27 -2.28 -5.16
C LYS A 96 -10.56 -1.22 -4.32
N LYS A 97 -9.59 -1.63 -3.51
CA LYS A 97 -8.85 -0.68 -2.66
C LYS A 97 -8.00 0.29 -3.48
N THR A 98 -7.50 -0.18 -4.61
CA THR A 98 -6.71 0.62 -5.55
C THR A 98 -7.59 1.68 -6.21
N GLU A 99 -8.78 1.32 -6.68
CA GLU A 99 -9.78 2.26 -7.23
C GLU A 99 -10.21 3.32 -6.20
N GLU A 100 -10.51 2.90 -4.96
CA GLU A 100 -10.83 3.82 -3.85
C GLU A 100 -9.69 4.82 -3.60
N ASN A 101 -8.44 4.35 -3.63
CA ASN A 101 -7.28 5.19 -3.41
C ASN A 101 -7.07 6.18 -4.55
N TYR A 102 -7.26 5.77 -5.81
CA TYR A 102 -7.19 6.66 -6.97
C TYR A 102 -8.22 7.79 -6.86
N ALA A 103 -9.49 7.46 -6.55
CA ALA A 103 -10.54 8.46 -6.36
C ALA A 103 -10.20 9.44 -5.22
N ARG A 104 -9.62 8.94 -4.12
CA ARG A 104 -9.19 9.80 -3.00
C ARG A 104 -8.03 10.73 -3.39
N ILE A 105 -7.08 10.25 -4.19
CA ILE A 105 -5.94 11.04 -4.67
C ILE A 105 -6.43 12.16 -5.61
N GLU A 106 -7.35 11.87 -6.53
CA GLU A 106 -7.92 12.90 -7.41
C GLU A 106 -8.66 14.00 -6.64
N LYS A 107 -9.45 13.60 -5.63
CA LYS A 107 -10.14 14.56 -4.76
C LYS A 107 -9.14 15.45 -4.02
N LEU A 108 -8.12 14.85 -3.40
CA LEU A 108 -7.07 15.61 -2.70
C LEU A 108 -6.31 16.56 -3.66
N SER A 109 -6.04 16.13 -4.90
CA SER A 109 -5.42 16.98 -5.91
C SER A 109 -6.27 18.21 -6.23
N THR A 110 -7.58 18.02 -6.34
CA THR A 110 -8.55 19.11 -6.57
C THR A 110 -8.61 20.06 -5.38
N ASP A 111 -8.67 19.54 -4.16
CA ASP A 111 -8.70 20.32 -2.93
C ASP A 111 -7.42 21.16 -2.78
N VAL A 112 -6.25 20.57 -3.04
CA VAL A 112 -4.96 21.28 -3.01
C VAL A 112 -4.92 22.43 -4.01
N LYS A 113 -5.43 22.21 -5.22
CA LYS A 113 -5.51 23.27 -6.24
C LYS A 113 -6.41 24.42 -5.78
N SER A 114 -7.58 24.11 -5.23
CA SER A 114 -8.50 25.13 -4.71
C SER A 114 -7.89 25.93 -3.55
N ILE A 115 -7.17 25.26 -2.64
CA ILE A 115 -6.48 25.93 -1.52
C ILE A 115 -5.36 26.84 -2.05
N HIS A 116 -4.61 26.37 -3.04
CA HIS A 116 -3.55 27.17 -3.66
C HIS A 116 -4.09 28.45 -4.30
N ASP A 117 -5.18 28.33 -5.08
CA ASP A 117 -5.82 29.47 -5.73
C ASP A 117 -6.38 30.47 -4.70
N HIS A 118 -6.99 29.97 -3.62
CA HIS A 118 -7.47 30.83 -2.53
C HIS A 118 -6.33 31.53 -1.78
N SER A 119 -5.26 30.80 -1.47
CA SER A 119 -4.08 31.37 -0.81
C SER A 119 -3.45 32.48 -1.66
N LYS A 120 -3.34 32.27 -2.98
CA LYS A 120 -2.86 33.30 -3.91
C LYS A 120 -3.75 34.54 -3.90
N SER A 121 -5.07 34.36 -3.87
CA SER A 121 -6.02 35.48 -3.76
C SER A 121 -5.83 36.27 -2.46
N VAL A 122 -5.68 35.58 -1.33
CA VAL A 122 -5.46 36.23 -0.02
C VAL A 122 -4.15 37.02 -0.01
N VAL A 123 -3.06 36.47 -0.55
CA VAL A 123 -1.77 37.17 -0.66
C VAL A 123 -1.92 38.47 -1.47
N ASN A 124 -2.64 38.44 -2.58
CA ASN A 124 -2.89 39.64 -3.38
C ASN A 124 -3.73 40.69 -2.64
N GLN A 125 -4.73 40.25 -1.85
CA GLN A 125 -5.53 41.15 -1.02
C GLN A 125 -4.69 41.81 0.07
N VAL A 126 -3.84 41.05 0.77
CA VAL A 126 -2.93 41.58 1.80
C VAL A 126 -1.99 42.63 1.21
N SER A 127 -1.37 42.32 0.06
CA SER A 127 -0.48 43.28 -0.62
C SER A 127 -1.19 44.57 -1.02
N THR A 128 -2.47 44.48 -1.41
CA THR A 128 -3.29 45.66 -1.73
C THR A 128 -3.53 46.51 -0.47
N ILE A 129 -3.93 45.86 0.63
CA ILE A 129 -4.18 46.53 1.91
C ILE A 129 -2.91 47.20 2.44
N GLU A 130 -1.76 46.54 2.37
CA GLU A 130 -0.47 47.11 2.77
C GLU A 130 -0.16 48.39 1.96
N SER A 131 -0.37 48.36 0.64
CA SER A 131 -0.17 49.54 -0.21
C SER A 131 -1.13 50.69 0.12
N GLU A 132 -2.39 50.39 0.45
CA GLU A 132 -3.38 51.38 0.85
C GLU A 132 -3.05 51.99 2.22
N HIS A 133 -2.60 51.16 3.15
CA HIS A 133 -2.17 51.58 4.48
C HIS A 133 -0.98 52.55 4.40
N ASP A 134 0.03 52.24 3.58
CA ASP A 134 1.19 53.12 3.38
C ASP A 134 0.79 54.48 2.81
N LYS A 135 -0.13 54.49 1.82
CA LYS A 135 -0.69 55.74 1.27
C LYS A 135 -1.44 56.54 2.33
N LEU A 136 -2.21 55.85 3.18
CA LEU A 136 -2.97 56.50 4.24
C LEU A 136 -2.03 57.13 5.28
N ILE A 137 -1.00 56.41 5.71
CA ILE A 137 0.05 56.95 6.60
C ILE A 137 0.66 58.20 5.99
N GLN A 138 1.07 58.14 4.72
CA GLN A 138 1.70 59.27 4.07
C GLN A 138 0.76 60.49 3.99
N THR A 139 -0.53 60.25 3.78
CA THR A 139 -1.55 61.30 3.74
C THR A 139 -1.77 61.91 5.13
N VAL A 140 -1.83 61.09 6.19
CA VAL A 140 -1.95 61.57 7.57
C VAL A 140 -0.75 62.43 7.95
N ILE A 141 0.46 61.99 7.64
CA ILE A 141 1.68 62.75 7.90
C ILE A 141 1.65 64.10 7.18
N ASP A 142 1.27 64.15 5.89
CA ASP A 142 1.15 65.42 5.14
C ASP A 142 0.15 66.38 5.80
N LEU A 143 -1.01 65.85 6.20
CA LEU A 143 -2.06 66.63 6.87
C LEU A 143 -1.60 67.16 8.23
N GLU A 144 -0.94 66.35 9.04
CA GLU A 144 -0.38 66.77 10.33
C GLU A 144 0.69 67.85 10.15
N CYS A 145 1.62 67.67 9.20
CA CYS A 145 2.62 68.68 8.88
C CYS A 145 2.00 70.00 8.44
N ARG A 146 0.94 69.97 7.63
CA ARG A 146 0.22 71.18 7.18
C ARG A 146 -0.58 71.84 8.29
N SER A 147 -1.24 71.04 9.12
CA SER A 147 -2.02 71.52 10.27
C SER A 147 -1.13 72.21 11.30
N MET A 148 0.06 71.65 11.56
CA MET A 148 1.02 72.22 12.50
C MET A 148 1.91 73.32 11.93
N LYS A 149 1.84 73.60 10.62
CA LYS A 149 2.79 74.48 9.92
C LYS A 149 2.94 75.87 10.56
N TYR A 150 1.86 76.43 11.07
CA TYR A 150 1.83 77.78 11.66
C TYR A 150 1.75 77.73 13.19
N ASN A 151 1.87 76.55 13.79
CA ASN A 151 1.88 76.41 15.24
C ASN A 151 3.29 76.69 15.75
N LEU A 152 3.40 77.59 16.71
CA LEU A 152 4.65 77.90 17.41
C LEU A 152 4.58 77.37 18.83
N ILE A 153 5.62 76.69 19.26
CA ILE A 153 5.72 76.14 20.62
C ILE A 153 6.76 76.93 21.40
N PHE A 154 6.29 77.63 22.44
CA PHE A 154 7.13 78.39 23.35
C PHE A 154 7.36 77.60 24.63
N HIS A 155 8.63 77.36 24.96
CA HIS A 155 9.04 76.63 26.16
C HIS A 155 9.66 77.60 27.19
N GLY A 156 9.68 77.20 28.46
CA GLY A 156 10.35 77.97 29.53
C GLY A 156 9.57 79.18 30.06
N LEU A 157 8.33 79.39 29.62
CA LEU A 157 7.43 80.41 30.16
C LEU A 157 6.80 79.94 31.46
N LYS A 158 7.07 80.64 32.57
CA LYS A 158 6.51 80.32 33.90
C LYS A 158 4.98 80.35 33.88
N GLU A 159 4.36 79.31 34.43
CA GLU A 159 2.90 79.17 34.50
C GLU A 159 2.35 79.77 35.79
N ASN A 160 1.22 80.48 35.69
CA ASN A 160 0.46 81.00 36.83
C ASN A 160 -1.02 80.62 36.71
N THR A 161 -1.66 80.40 37.86
CA THR A 161 -3.10 80.05 37.91
C THR A 161 -3.96 81.21 37.40
N GLY A 162 -4.84 80.93 36.43
CA GLY A 162 -5.75 81.94 35.86
C GLY A 162 -5.06 82.95 34.93
N GLU A 163 -3.86 82.63 34.42
CA GLU A 163 -3.13 83.52 33.52
C GLU A 163 -3.83 83.70 32.16
N ASN A 164 -3.68 84.89 31.60
CA ASN A 164 -3.98 85.14 30.19
C ASN A 164 -2.76 84.73 29.36
N THR A 165 -2.82 83.54 28.77
CA THR A 165 -1.72 82.95 27.98
C THR A 165 -1.32 83.81 26.79
N GLU A 166 -2.28 84.45 26.13
CA GLU A 166 -2.02 85.33 24.99
C GLU A 166 -1.26 86.59 25.41
N GLU A 167 -1.70 87.25 26.48
CA GLU A 167 -1.05 88.47 26.98
C GLU A 167 0.37 88.20 27.47
N LEU A 168 0.56 87.09 28.20
CA LEU A 168 1.89 86.66 28.63
C LEU A 168 2.82 86.42 27.43
N LEU A 169 2.30 85.81 26.36
CA LEU A 169 3.07 85.58 25.14
C LEU A 169 3.39 86.90 24.40
N ARG A 170 2.44 87.85 24.31
CA ARG A 170 2.70 89.19 23.72
C ARG A 170 3.82 89.90 24.45
N LEU A 171 3.77 89.92 25.78
CA LEU A 171 4.79 90.55 26.62
C LEU A 171 6.16 89.89 26.44
N PHE A 172 6.19 88.55 26.37
CA PHE A 172 7.42 87.81 26.12
C PHE A 172 8.02 88.18 24.76
N ILE A 173 7.23 88.17 23.68
CA ILE A 173 7.71 88.51 22.33
C ILE A 173 8.22 89.97 22.28
N ALA A 174 7.47 90.92 22.85
CA ALA A 174 7.88 92.32 22.86
C ALA A 174 9.18 92.54 23.65
N ARG A 175 9.30 91.92 24.83
CA ARG A 175 10.47 92.09 25.70
C ARG A 175 11.70 91.36 25.20
N GLU A 176 11.56 90.07 24.91
CA GLU A 176 12.70 89.18 24.64
C GLU A 176 13.11 89.20 23.17
N LEU A 177 12.16 89.42 22.24
CA LEU A 177 12.44 89.44 20.80
C LEU A 177 12.45 90.85 20.21
N GLY A 178 12.01 91.88 20.96
CA GLY A 178 11.97 93.27 20.49
C GLY A 178 10.94 93.52 19.39
N ILE A 179 9.97 92.61 19.22
CA ILE A 179 8.95 92.71 18.17
C ILE A 179 7.70 93.36 18.78
N ASP A 180 7.60 94.68 18.63
CA ASP A 180 6.44 95.48 19.05
C ASP A 180 5.51 95.73 17.86
N TYR A 181 5.01 94.64 17.27
CA TYR A 181 4.08 94.66 16.15
C TYR A 181 2.75 94.02 16.56
N HIS A 182 1.64 94.53 16.03
CA HIS A 182 0.32 93.96 16.31
C HIS A 182 0.07 92.73 15.42
N PHE A 183 0.38 91.55 15.93
CA PHE A 183 -0.02 90.27 15.32
C PHE A 183 -1.33 89.74 15.94
N GLU A 184 -2.12 89.08 15.10
CA GLU A 184 -3.30 88.31 15.50
C GLU A 184 -2.88 86.89 15.85
N PHE A 185 -3.30 86.40 17.01
CA PHE A 185 -3.17 85.00 17.35
C PHE A 185 -4.45 84.26 16.99
N GLY A 186 -4.30 83.03 16.48
CA GLY A 186 -5.43 82.11 16.32
C GLY A 186 -5.87 81.54 17.67
N ASN A 187 -5.22 80.47 18.13
CA ASN A 187 -5.46 79.84 19.43
C ASN A 187 -4.18 79.79 20.24
N VAL A 188 -4.19 80.35 21.46
CA VAL A 188 -3.04 80.33 22.39
C VAL A 188 -3.40 79.59 23.66
N HIS A 189 -2.72 78.48 23.92
CA HIS A 189 -2.98 77.63 25.08
C HIS A 189 -1.70 76.94 25.56
N ARG A 190 -1.72 76.42 26.79
CA ARG A 190 -0.64 75.60 27.34
C ARG A 190 -0.77 74.16 26.87
N PHE A 191 0.35 73.50 26.61
CA PHE A 191 0.40 72.06 26.40
C PHE A 191 0.46 71.34 27.76
N GLY A 192 -0.55 70.53 28.08
CA GLY A 192 -0.58 69.75 29.32
C GLY A 192 -2.01 69.41 29.78
N ARG A 193 -2.15 68.46 30.72
CA ARG A 193 -3.45 68.17 31.33
C ARG A 193 -3.89 69.34 32.21
N HIS A 194 -5.04 69.91 31.90
CA HIS A 194 -5.87 70.49 32.96
C HIS A 194 -6.33 69.34 33.86
N ASP A 195 -5.92 69.35 35.12
CA ASP A 195 -6.62 68.62 36.18
C ASP A 195 -8.01 69.26 36.33
N THR A 196 -8.91 68.98 35.39
CA THR A 196 -10.38 69.13 35.45
C THR A 196 -11.00 68.90 34.06
N GLY A 197 -11.19 67.64 33.68
CA GLY A 197 -12.42 67.11 33.08
C GLY A 197 -13.15 67.82 31.93
N ARG A 198 -12.54 68.72 31.15
CA ARG A 198 -13.13 69.22 29.90
C ARG A 198 -12.11 69.16 28.78
N ILE A 199 -12.34 68.22 27.88
CA ILE A 199 -11.71 68.12 26.57
C ILE A 199 -12.07 69.42 25.84
N ALA A 200 -11.07 70.22 25.48
CA ALA A 200 -11.23 71.20 24.42
C ALA A 200 -11.47 70.39 23.14
N GLN A 201 -12.72 70.40 22.68
CA GLN A 201 -13.11 69.81 21.40
C GLN A 201 -12.48 70.68 20.29
N LEU A 202 -11.71 70.02 19.43
CA LEU A 202 -11.49 70.46 18.05
C LEU A 202 -12.79 70.27 17.25
#